data_AF-D9X1T3-F1
#
_entry.id   AF-D9X1T3-F1
#
_cell.length_a   1.000
_cell.length_b   1.000
_cell.length_c   1.000
_cell.angle_alpha   90.00
_cell.angle_beta   90.00
_cell.angle_gamma   90.00
#
_symmetry.space_group_name_H-M   'P 1'
#
loop_
_entity.id
_entity.type
_entity.pdbx_description
1 polymer ?
#
loop_
_entity_poly.entity_id
_entity_poly.type
_entity_poly.pdbx_seq_one_letter_code
_entity_poly.pdbx_strand_id
1 'polypeptide(L)'
;MRGTLVAPPLKRRATDGELQVTDAAPEPAAVVEDQFTPWLKEGNQLLAQLGLSWGDVLSDLDQVSYATGVTPERIKARLEGAPPRTAPATFAERLTFLHETRRDANGKKHVLRVIAETIASEQKVKLTASAVHHLLHGRNEPTRQTAAWLEKYFKVPVGWCSLSEGEALAAYVGARLTSLRAAQDTLQALQNRGVTSVSARSTGDLAKQPGLLADLLPTLLAVVDNPWESRTPRDGK
;
A
#
# COMPACT_ATOMS: atom_id res chain seq x y z
N MET A 1 72.08 49.13 -21.69
CA MET A 1 70.71 49.20 -22.24
C MET A 1 69.73 49.01 -21.10
N ARG A 2 68.82 49.97 -20.94
CA ARG A 2 67.86 50.11 -19.85
C ARG A 2 66.69 49.13 -20.01
N GLY A 3 66.14 48.67 -18.89
CA GLY A 3 64.93 47.85 -18.84
C GLY A 3 64.42 47.65 -17.41
N THR A 4 64.13 48.75 -16.72
CA THR A 4 63.48 48.77 -15.41
C THR A 4 62.01 48.36 -15.58
N LEU A 5 61.59 47.24 -14.98
CA LEU A 5 60.19 46.86 -14.91
C LEU A 5 59.63 47.24 -13.53
N VAL A 6 58.78 48.26 -13.58
CA VAL A 6 58.08 48.91 -12.47
C VAL A 6 56.90 48.03 -12.04
N ALA A 7 56.83 47.71 -10.74
CA ALA A 7 55.65 47.13 -10.11
C ALA A 7 54.58 48.21 -9.88
N PRO A 8 53.29 47.97 -10.23
CA PRO A 8 52.20 48.85 -9.83
C PRO A 8 51.57 48.42 -8.48
N PRO A 9 51.01 49.37 -7.72
CA PRO A 9 50.61 49.17 -6.32
C PRO A 9 49.18 48.65 -6.14
N LEU A 10 49.01 48.01 -4.97
CA LEU A 10 47.76 47.64 -4.31
C LEU A 10 46.72 48.77 -4.34
N LYS A 11 45.57 48.52 -4.96
CA LYS A 11 44.33 49.26 -4.69
C LYS A 11 43.44 48.44 -3.78
N ARG A 12 43.34 48.86 -2.52
CA ARG A 12 42.21 48.54 -1.64
C ARG A 12 40.97 49.19 -2.23
N ARG A 13 39.91 48.41 -2.46
CA ARG A 13 38.55 48.91 -2.61
C ARG A 13 37.68 48.14 -1.63
N ALA A 14 37.31 48.81 -0.55
CA ALA A 14 36.13 48.48 0.22
C ALA A 14 34.92 48.96 -0.59
N THR A 15 34.00 48.05 -0.86
CA THR A 15 32.58 48.34 -1.05
C THR A 15 31.85 47.13 -0.50
N ASP A 16 31.26 47.34 0.67
CA ASP A 16 30.27 46.48 1.28
C ASP A 16 29.17 46.19 0.26
N GLY A 17 29.11 44.94 -0.19
CA GLY A 17 27.97 44.39 -0.89
C GLY A 17 27.29 43.45 0.08
N GLU A 18 26.21 43.93 0.71
CA GLU A 18 25.33 43.15 1.56
C GLU A 18 25.04 41.79 0.92
N LEU A 19 25.48 40.72 1.59
CA LEU A 19 24.94 39.39 1.41
C LEU A 19 23.48 39.46 1.83
N GLN A 20 22.59 39.71 0.86
CA GLN A 20 21.18 39.39 1.01
C GLN A 20 21.09 37.86 1.14
N VAL A 21 21.20 37.38 2.38
CA VAL A 21 20.64 36.11 2.79
C VAL A 21 19.13 36.32 2.70
N THR A 22 18.56 36.12 1.52
CA THR A 22 17.13 35.83 1.42
C THR A 22 16.96 34.50 2.13
N ASP A 23 16.63 34.58 3.41
CA ASP A 23 15.97 33.56 4.20
C ASP A 23 14.64 33.24 3.49
N ALA A 24 14.76 32.46 2.42
CA ALA A 24 13.62 31.82 1.79
C ALA A 24 13.12 30.81 2.81
N ALA A 25 12.16 31.27 3.62
CA ALA A 25 11.28 30.41 4.39
C ALA A 25 10.95 29.18 3.53
N PRO A 26 11.08 27.95 4.05
CA PRO A 26 10.82 26.76 3.24
C PRO A 26 9.42 26.90 2.67
N GLU A 27 9.34 26.98 1.33
CA GLU A 27 8.07 26.93 0.64
C GLU A 27 7.27 25.77 1.24
N PRO A 28 6.00 25.97 1.61
CA PRO A 28 5.19 24.88 2.12
C PRO A 28 5.23 23.80 1.04
N ALA A 29 5.90 22.69 1.36
CA ALA A 29 6.09 21.58 0.45
C ALA A 29 4.75 21.33 -0.24
N ALA A 30 4.72 21.54 -1.57
CA ALA A 30 3.50 21.41 -2.34
C ALA A 30 2.82 20.12 -1.90
N VAL A 31 1.59 20.24 -1.40
CA VAL A 31 0.81 19.09 -0.97
C VAL A 31 0.64 18.25 -2.23
N VAL A 32 1.50 17.24 -2.39
CA VAL A 32 1.37 16.27 -3.46
C VAL A 32 0.02 15.62 -3.19
N GLU A 33 -0.96 15.93 -4.04
CA GLU A 33 -2.29 15.36 -3.93
C GLU A 33 -2.17 13.84 -4.01
N ASP A 34 -2.23 13.22 -2.85
CA ASP A 34 -2.15 11.79 -2.71
C ASP A 34 -3.52 11.18 -3.04
N GLN A 35 -3.51 10.18 -3.93
CA GLN A 35 -4.66 9.37 -4.30
C GLN A 35 -5.38 8.75 -3.09
N PHE A 36 -4.70 8.58 -1.94
CA PHE A 36 -5.32 8.06 -0.72
C PHE A 36 -6.17 9.09 0.04
N THR A 37 -5.87 10.38 -0.07
CA THR A 37 -6.54 11.42 0.72
C THR A 37 -8.05 11.55 0.43
N PRO A 38 -8.51 11.48 -0.84
CA PRO A 38 -9.94 11.42 -1.14
C PRO A 38 -10.64 10.23 -0.48
N TRP A 39 -10.01 9.05 -0.51
CA TRP A 39 -10.56 7.84 0.10
C TRP A 39 -10.64 7.92 1.63
N LEU A 40 -9.67 8.57 2.28
CA LEU A 40 -9.74 8.85 3.72
C LEU A 40 -10.96 9.71 4.06
N LYS A 41 -11.20 10.78 3.28
CA LYS A 41 -12.33 11.68 3.48
C LYS A 41 -13.66 10.96 3.26
N GLU A 42 -13.80 10.22 2.17
CA GLU A 42 -15.01 9.45 1.86
C GLU A 42 -15.24 8.35 2.91
N GLY A 43 -14.20 7.61 3.27
CA GLY A 43 -14.28 6.57 4.30
C GLY A 43 -14.70 7.14 5.65
N ASN A 44 -14.11 8.26 6.11
CA ASN A 44 -14.52 8.90 7.36
C ASN A 44 -16.01 9.28 7.35
N GLN A 45 -16.55 9.75 6.23
CA GLN A 45 -17.97 10.08 6.10
C GLN A 45 -18.84 8.82 6.15
N LEU A 46 -18.48 7.78 5.38
CA LEU A 46 -19.22 6.52 5.34
C LEU A 46 -19.23 5.83 6.71
N LEU A 47 -18.06 5.75 7.36
CA LEU A 47 -17.93 5.10 8.66
C LEU A 47 -18.68 5.86 9.75
N ALA A 48 -18.67 7.20 9.73
CA ALA A 48 -19.47 8.01 10.64
C ALA A 48 -20.98 7.75 10.47
N GLN A 49 -21.47 7.58 9.24
CA GLN A 49 -22.87 7.22 8.97
C GLN A 49 -23.24 5.83 9.49
N LEU A 50 -22.29 4.90 9.49
CA LEU A 50 -22.47 3.53 9.96
C LEU A 50 -22.17 3.35 11.46
N GLY A 51 -21.68 4.40 12.14
CA GLY A 51 -21.23 4.30 13.53
C GLY A 51 -19.98 3.43 13.72
N LEU A 52 -19.18 3.27 12.66
CA LEU A 52 -17.96 2.48 12.64
C LEU A 52 -16.72 3.38 12.68
N SER A 53 -15.58 2.77 12.99
CA SER A 53 -14.26 3.37 12.91
C SER A 53 -13.38 2.63 11.90
N TRP A 54 -12.24 3.23 11.52
CA TRP A 54 -11.24 2.53 10.71
C TRP A 54 -10.69 1.28 11.41
N GLY A 55 -10.69 1.23 12.75
CA GLY A 55 -10.28 0.03 13.48
C GLY A 55 -11.24 -1.14 13.31
N ASP A 56 -12.52 -0.87 13.04
CA ASP A 56 -13.53 -1.91 12.79
C ASP A 56 -13.40 -2.48 11.37
N VAL A 57 -13.00 -1.65 10.40
CA VAL A 57 -12.85 -2.03 8.99
C VAL A 57 -11.45 -2.57 8.66
N LEU A 58 -10.43 -2.05 9.34
CA LEU A 58 -9.02 -2.39 9.17
C LEU A 58 -8.48 -2.91 10.51
N SER A 59 -9.13 -3.96 11.03
CA SER A 59 -8.81 -4.54 12.35
C SER A 59 -7.43 -5.20 12.39
N ASP A 60 -6.96 -5.73 11.26
CA ASP A 60 -5.64 -6.34 11.10
C ASP A 60 -4.73 -5.46 10.22
N LEU A 61 -3.94 -4.59 10.85
CA LEU A 61 -2.97 -3.75 10.15
C LEU A 61 -1.80 -4.55 9.55
N ASP A 62 -1.50 -5.73 10.06
CA ASP A 62 -0.49 -6.62 9.49
C ASP A 62 -0.98 -7.19 8.15
N GLN A 63 -2.27 -7.50 8.03
CA GLN A 63 -2.89 -7.87 6.76
C GLN A 63 -2.86 -6.72 5.75
N VAL A 64 -3.17 -5.48 6.19
CA VAL A 64 -3.06 -4.30 5.32
C VAL A 64 -1.61 -4.10 4.88
N SER A 65 -0.65 -4.24 5.81
CA SER A 65 0.77 -4.14 5.52
C SER A 65 1.21 -5.18 4.51
N TYR A 66 0.85 -6.44 4.73
CA TYR A 66 1.13 -7.54 3.83
C TYR A 66 0.63 -7.25 2.42
N ALA A 67 -0.60 -6.75 2.26
CA ALA A 67 -1.20 -6.46 0.97
C ALA A 67 -0.60 -5.22 0.27
N THR A 68 -0.24 -4.19 1.01
CA THR A 68 0.12 -2.87 0.46
C THR A 68 1.61 -2.57 0.49
N GLY A 69 2.40 -3.31 1.27
CA GLY A 69 3.82 -3.06 1.48
C GLY A 69 4.13 -1.81 2.31
N VAL A 70 3.12 -1.24 2.98
CA VAL A 70 3.26 -0.09 3.88
C VAL A 70 3.31 -0.60 5.31
N THR A 71 4.17 -0.08 6.19
CA THR A 71 4.28 -0.62 7.55
C THR A 71 3.01 -0.33 8.38
N PRO A 72 2.66 -1.17 9.37
CA PRO A 72 1.48 -0.96 10.21
C PRO A 72 1.44 0.42 10.88
N GLU A 73 2.58 0.89 11.38
CA GLU A 73 2.71 2.21 12.03
C GLU A 73 2.42 3.33 11.04
N ARG A 74 2.88 3.15 9.79
CA ARG A 74 2.69 4.13 8.74
C ARG A 74 1.25 4.15 8.24
N ILE A 75 0.61 2.99 8.13
CA ILE A 75 -0.82 2.88 7.82
C ILE A 75 -1.62 3.63 8.88
N LYS A 76 -1.36 3.35 10.16
CA LYS A 76 -2.03 4.04 11.27
C LYS A 76 -1.86 5.55 11.20
N ALA A 77 -0.63 6.04 10.99
CA ALA A 77 -0.38 7.47 10.84
C ALA A 77 -1.14 8.09 9.64
N ARG A 78 -1.24 7.38 8.50
CA ARG A 78 -2.02 7.85 7.35
C ARG A 78 -3.51 7.90 7.65
N LEU A 79 -4.06 6.91 8.36
CA LEU A 79 -5.47 6.91 8.81
C LEU A 79 -5.76 8.07 9.78
N GLU A 80 -4.78 8.46 10.60
CA GLU A 80 -4.84 9.62 11.49
C GLU A 80 -4.61 10.97 10.78
N GLY A 81 -4.37 10.95 9.45
CA GLY A 81 -4.25 12.15 8.62
C GLY A 81 -2.83 12.68 8.41
N ALA A 82 -1.78 11.95 8.83
CA ALA A 82 -0.39 12.33 8.53
C ALA A 82 -0.17 12.40 7.00
N PRO A 83 0.62 13.34 6.45
CA PRO A 83 0.83 13.48 5.01
C PRO A 83 1.51 12.24 4.39
N PRO A 84 1.45 12.03 3.05
CA PRO A 84 2.18 10.97 2.35
C PRO A 84 3.70 11.07 2.55
N ARG A 85 4.43 9.99 2.28
CA ARG A 85 5.90 10.03 2.29
C ARG A 85 6.39 10.97 1.18
N THR A 86 7.42 11.75 1.48
CA THR A 86 8.04 12.70 0.54
C THR A 86 8.75 11.99 -0.61
N ALA A 87 9.37 10.84 -0.35
CA ALA A 87 9.97 9.99 -1.36
C ALA A 87 9.19 8.67 -1.49
N PRO A 88 8.84 8.24 -2.71
CA PRO A 88 8.22 6.94 -2.91
C PRO A 88 9.20 5.83 -2.54
N ALA A 89 8.68 4.72 -2.04
CA ALA A 89 9.49 3.54 -1.79
C ALA A 89 10.12 3.06 -3.12
N THR A 90 11.40 2.79 -3.10
CA THR A 90 12.13 2.26 -4.26
C THR A 90 11.66 0.86 -4.58
N PHE A 91 11.86 0.43 -5.83
CA PHE A 91 11.58 -0.96 -6.22
C PHE A 91 12.32 -1.98 -5.34
N ALA A 92 13.56 -1.68 -4.95
CA ALA A 92 14.37 -2.54 -4.09
C ALA A 92 13.77 -2.70 -2.69
N GLU A 93 13.28 -1.61 -2.08
CA GLU A 93 12.58 -1.65 -0.79
C GLU A 93 11.29 -2.48 -0.87
N ARG A 94 10.49 -2.27 -1.92
CA ARG A 94 9.26 -3.03 -2.16
C ARG A 94 9.54 -4.52 -2.41
N LEU A 95 10.56 -4.84 -3.21
CA LEU A 95 10.95 -6.22 -3.47
C LEU A 95 11.50 -6.90 -2.21
N THR A 96 12.27 -6.17 -1.40
CA THR A 96 12.76 -6.67 -0.11
C THR A 96 11.61 -6.97 0.84
N PHE A 97 10.61 -6.08 0.91
CA PHE A 97 9.39 -6.34 1.67
C PHE A 97 8.72 -7.65 1.25
N LEU A 98 8.57 -7.90 -0.06
CA LEU A 98 8.01 -9.18 -0.54
C LEU A 98 8.89 -10.37 -0.15
N HIS A 99 10.21 -10.26 -0.27
CA HIS A 99 11.13 -11.32 0.12
C HIS A 99 11.10 -11.64 1.62
N GLU A 100 10.84 -10.63 2.45
CA GLU A 100 10.81 -10.76 3.91
C GLU A 100 9.45 -11.16 4.47
N THR A 101 8.36 -10.86 3.78
CA THR A 101 6.99 -11.16 4.25
C THR A 101 6.41 -12.42 3.61
N ARG A 102 6.76 -12.70 2.36
CA ARG A 102 6.26 -13.89 1.64
C ARG A 102 7.09 -15.11 1.99
N ARG A 103 6.41 -16.24 2.16
CA ARG A 103 7.01 -17.54 2.47
C ARG A 103 6.76 -18.50 1.33
N ASP A 104 7.68 -19.46 1.17
CA ASP A 104 7.50 -20.55 0.24
C ASP A 104 6.40 -21.53 0.70
N ALA A 105 6.13 -22.55 -0.11
CA ALA A 105 5.13 -23.57 0.20
C ALA A 105 5.40 -24.35 1.50
N ASN A 106 6.63 -24.29 2.03
CA ASN A 106 7.04 -24.93 3.28
C ASN A 106 7.09 -23.94 4.46
N GLY A 107 6.62 -22.70 4.28
CA GLY A 107 6.67 -21.66 5.30
C GLY A 107 8.05 -21.05 5.53
N LYS A 108 9.03 -21.31 4.65
CA LYS A 108 10.41 -20.80 4.77
C LYS A 108 10.63 -19.57 3.91
N LYS A 109 11.70 -18.81 4.22
CA LYS A 109 12.13 -17.67 3.41
C LYS A 109 12.59 -18.18 2.03
N HIS A 110 12.21 -17.48 0.97
CA HIS A 110 12.58 -17.87 -0.38
C HIS A 110 14.10 -17.79 -0.59
N VAL A 111 14.69 -18.87 -1.11
CA VAL A 111 16.11 -18.91 -1.48
C VAL A 111 16.29 -18.22 -2.83
N LEU A 112 17.22 -17.27 -2.95
CA LEU A 112 17.42 -16.48 -4.17
C LEU A 112 17.68 -17.33 -5.42
N ARG A 113 18.38 -18.45 -5.25
CA ARG A 113 18.61 -19.43 -6.32
C ARG A 113 17.30 -20.00 -6.85
N VAL A 114 16.38 -20.39 -5.96
CA VAL A 114 15.08 -20.96 -6.33
C VAL A 114 14.22 -19.92 -7.04
N ILE A 115 14.23 -18.66 -6.59
CA ILE A 115 13.52 -17.56 -7.28
C ILE A 115 14.01 -17.44 -8.72
N ALA A 116 15.34 -17.34 -8.90
CA ALA A 116 15.94 -17.18 -10.22
C ALA A 116 15.67 -18.38 -11.14
N GLU A 117 15.83 -19.61 -10.63
CA GLU A 117 15.57 -20.85 -11.39
C GLU A 117 14.10 -20.98 -11.79
N THR A 118 13.17 -20.66 -10.88
CA THR A 118 11.72 -20.72 -11.16
C THR A 118 11.36 -19.75 -12.28
N ILE A 119 11.76 -18.47 -12.17
CA ILE A 119 11.49 -17.48 -13.20
C ILE A 119 12.16 -17.85 -14.52
N ALA A 120 13.41 -18.30 -14.48
CA ALA A 120 14.14 -18.73 -15.66
C ALA A 120 13.44 -19.88 -16.40
N SER A 121 12.92 -20.87 -15.66
CA SER A 121 12.18 -22.01 -16.24
C SER A 121 10.82 -21.61 -16.81
N GLU A 122 10.03 -20.82 -16.08
CA GLU A 122 8.67 -20.45 -16.49
C GLU A 122 8.67 -19.50 -17.68
N GLN A 123 9.62 -18.58 -17.71
CA GLN A 123 9.68 -17.50 -18.71
C GLN A 123 10.69 -17.79 -19.83
N LYS A 124 11.46 -18.88 -19.72
CA LYS A 124 12.55 -19.25 -20.65
C LYS A 124 13.61 -18.15 -20.81
N VAL A 125 14.04 -17.57 -19.69
CA VAL A 125 14.96 -16.42 -19.64
C VAL A 125 16.19 -16.76 -18.80
N LYS A 126 17.33 -16.12 -19.08
CA LYS A 126 18.53 -16.21 -18.23
C LYS A 126 18.42 -15.21 -17.07
N LEU A 127 17.90 -15.67 -15.93
CA LEU A 127 17.95 -14.93 -14.66
C LEU A 127 18.85 -15.68 -13.67
N THR A 128 19.77 -14.98 -13.02
CA THR A 128 20.72 -15.59 -12.07
C THR A 128 20.42 -15.16 -10.64
N ALA A 129 20.83 -15.97 -9.66
CA ALA A 129 20.68 -15.63 -8.25
C ALA A 129 21.39 -14.31 -7.88
N SER A 130 22.55 -14.04 -8.50
CA SER A 130 23.29 -12.78 -8.30
C SER A 130 22.53 -11.58 -8.84
N ALA A 131 21.82 -11.72 -9.97
CA ALA A 131 21.00 -10.65 -10.51
C ALA A 131 19.85 -10.31 -9.56
N VAL A 132 19.15 -11.33 -9.03
CA VAL A 132 18.09 -11.14 -8.01
C VAL A 132 18.67 -10.49 -6.74
N HIS A 133 19.85 -10.91 -6.30
CA HIS A 133 20.54 -10.31 -5.15
C HIS A 133 20.83 -8.81 -5.39
N HIS A 134 21.31 -8.42 -6.58
CA HIS A 134 21.58 -7.02 -6.90
C HIS A 134 20.30 -6.17 -6.96
N LEU A 135 19.19 -6.72 -7.45
CA LEU A 135 17.89 -6.04 -7.47
C LEU A 135 17.37 -5.79 -6.05
N LEU A 136 17.50 -6.77 -5.15
CA LEU A 136 17.10 -6.62 -3.74
C LEU A 136 17.88 -5.52 -3.01
N HIS A 137 19.17 -5.36 -3.34
CA HIS A 137 20.03 -4.35 -2.70
C HIS A 137 20.04 -3.00 -3.46
N GLY A 138 19.17 -2.82 -4.45
CA GLY A 138 19.10 -1.59 -5.24
C GLY A 138 20.37 -1.28 -6.04
N ARG A 139 21.25 -2.26 -6.26
CA ARG A 139 22.49 -2.07 -7.05
C ARG A 139 22.21 -1.98 -8.55
N ASN A 140 21.08 -2.55 -8.99
CA ASN A 140 20.60 -2.52 -10.36
C ASN A 140 19.12 -2.15 -10.38
N GLU A 141 18.68 -1.44 -11.41
CA GLU A 141 17.25 -1.27 -11.69
C GLU A 141 16.73 -2.44 -12.55
N PRO A 142 15.54 -2.99 -12.24
CA PRO A 142 14.95 -4.03 -13.05
C PRO A 142 14.44 -3.46 -14.38
N THR A 143 14.50 -4.27 -15.44
CA THR A 143 13.65 -4.00 -16.61
C THR A 143 12.19 -4.20 -16.23
N ARG A 144 11.25 -3.50 -16.91
CA ARG A 144 9.79 -3.66 -16.68
C ARG A 144 9.35 -5.12 -16.71
N GLN A 145 9.94 -5.90 -17.62
CA GLN A 145 9.64 -7.32 -17.75
C GLN A 145 10.15 -8.14 -16.56
N THR A 146 11.36 -7.85 -16.07
CA THR A 146 11.93 -8.51 -14.90
C THR A 146 11.15 -8.18 -13.63
N ALA A 147 10.73 -6.92 -13.48
CA ALA A 147 9.84 -6.49 -12.39
C ALA A 147 8.53 -7.29 -12.40
N ALA A 148 7.86 -7.37 -13.55
CA ALA A 148 6.61 -8.11 -13.69
C ALA A 148 6.76 -9.61 -13.38
N TRP A 149 7.89 -10.23 -13.76
CA TRP A 149 8.15 -11.64 -13.43
C TRP A 149 8.37 -11.86 -11.94
N LEU A 150 9.10 -10.97 -11.26
CA LEU A 150 9.30 -11.03 -9.82
C LEU A 150 7.98 -10.85 -9.07
N GLU A 151 7.17 -9.88 -9.47
CA GLU A 151 5.83 -9.65 -8.90
C GLU A 151 4.92 -10.88 -9.08
N LYS A 152 4.92 -11.48 -10.28
CA LYS A 152 4.18 -12.72 -10.55
C LYS A 152 4.69 -13.90 -9.72
N TYR A 153 5.99 -14.01 -9.50
CA TYR A 153 6.58 -15.05 -8.65
C TYR A 153 6.05 -14.93 -7.21
N PHE A 154 6.01 -13.71 -6.66
CA PHE A 154 5.45 -13.44 -5.32
C PHE A 154 3.92 -13.39 -5.25
N LYS A 155 3.24 -13.71 -6.36
CA LYS A 155 1.76 -13.72 -6.47
C LYS A 155 1.13 -12.36 -6.17
N VAL A 156 1.83 -11.27 -6.47
CA VAL A 156 1.28 -9.91 -6.40
C VAL A 156 0.94 -9.40 -7.80
N PRO A 157 0.03 -8.42 -7.93
CA PRO A 157 -0.28 -7.80 -9.21
C PRO A 157 0.95 -7.18 -9.88
N VAL A 158 0.96 -7.15 -11.21
CA VAL A 158 2.01 -6.46 -11.96
C VAL A 158 1.94 -4.95 -11.68
N GLY A 159 3.08 -4.33 -11.39
CA GLY A 159 3.20 -2.93 -11.00
C GLY A 159 3.16 -2.70 -9.48
N TRP A 160 2.92 -3.74 -8.67
CA TRP A 160 2.84 -3.61 -7.21
C TRP A 160 4.09 -2.94 -6.59
N CYS A 161 5.29 -3.27 -7.07
CA CYS A 161 6.53 -2.67 -6.57
C CYS A 161 6.74 -1.22 -7.02
N SER A 162 5.95 -0.73 -7.97
CA SER A 162 6.01 0.64 -8.49
C SER A 162 4.94 1.54 -7.88
N LEU A 163 3.95 1.00 -7.18
CA LEU A 163 2.92 1.80 -6.53
C LEU A 163 3.53 2.67 -5.43
N SER A 164 3.16 3.95 -5.43
CA SER A 164 3.38 4.83 -4.29
C SER A 164 2.64 4.32 -3.04
N GLU A 165 3.03 4.83 -1.86
CA GLU A 165 2.30 4.57 -0.60
C GLU A 165 0.82 4.88 -0.76
N GLY A 166 0.54 6.04 -1.35
CA GLY A 166 -0.78 6.54 -1.66
C GLY A 166 -1.62 5.61 -2.53
N GLU A 167 -1.09 5.23 -3.68
CA GLU A 167 -1.77 4.34 -4.62
C GLU A 167 -2.03 2.95 -4.02
N ALA A 168 -1.07 2.40 -3.28
CA ALA A 168 -1.21 1.09 -2.66
C ALA A 168 -2.33 1.09 -1.60
N LEU A 169 -2.38 2.12 -0.76
CA LEU A 169 -3.44 2.28 0.25
C LEU A 169 -4.79 2.60 -0.39
N ALA A 170 -4.83 3.48 -1.40
CA ALA A 170 -6.04 3.82 -2.14
C ALA A 170 -6.67 2.59 -2.81
N ALA A 171 -5.87 1.74 -3.46
CA ALA A 171 -6.36 0.52 -4.07
C ALA A 171 -6.95 -0.45 -3.03
N TYR A 172 -6.27 -0.62 -1.89
CA TYR A 172 -6.71 -1.53 -0.83
C TYR A 172 -7.96 -1.05 -0.09
N VAL A 173 -8.00 0.24 0.27
CA VAL A 173 -9.10 0.86 1.00
C VAL A 173 -10.29 1.10 0.08
N GLY A 174 -10.06 1.52 -1.16
CA GLY A 174 -11.13 1.77 -2.13
C GLY A 174 -11.97 0.53 -2.42
N ALA A 175 -11.35 -0.65 -2.53
CA ALA A 175 -12.07 -1.91 -2.70
C ALA A 175 -12.97 -2.25 -1.48
N ARG A 176 -12.49 -1.99 -0.26
CA ARG A 176 -13.25 -2.21 0.98
C ARG A 176 -14.40 -1.23 1.13
N LEU A 177 -14.15 0.06 0.92
CA LEU A 177 -15.19 1.09 0.99
C LEU A 177 -16.27 0.87 -0.07
N THR A 178 -15.88 0.47 -1.28
CA THR A 178 -16.84 0.10 -2.34
C THR A 178 -17.73 -1.07 -1.91
N SER A 179 -17.14 -2.09 -1.28
CA SER A 179 -17.87 -3.25 -0.76
C SER A 179 -18.82 -2.87 0.39
N LEU A 180 -18.35 -2.03 1.32
CA LEU A 180 -19.16 -1.51 2.43
C LEU A 180 -20.34 -0.67 1.92
N ARG A 181 -20.12 0.16 0.90
CA ARG A 181 -21.16 0.97 0.28
C ARG A 181 -22.22 0.10 -0.41
N ALA A 182 -21.78 -0.91 -1.17
CA ALA A 182 -22.71 -1.86 -1.78
C ALA A 182 -23.56 -2.60 -0.73
N ALA A 183 -22.96 -2.96 0.41
CA ALA A 183 -23.68 -3.55 1.54
C ALA A 183 -24.69 -2.56 2.15
N GLN A 184 -24.29 -1.30 2.38
CA GLN A 184 -25.17 -0.24 2.88
C GLN A 184 -26.36 0.01 1.94
N ASP A 185 -26.12 0.14 0.64
CA ASP A 185 -27.17 0.36 -0.37
C ASP A 185 -28.18 -0.79 -0.39
N THR A 186 -27.69 -2.02 -0.26
CA THR A 186 -28.54 -3.21 -0.17
C THR A 186 -29.39 -3.19 1.10
N LEU A 187 -28.81 -2.87 2.25
CA LEU A 187 -29.53 -2.76 3.51
C LEU A 187 -30.60 -1.66 3.46
N GLN A 188 -30.27 -0.50 2.90
CA GLN A 188 -31.21 0.61 2.74
C GLN A 188 -32.38 0.22 1.83
N ALA A 189 -32.10 -0.48 0.72
CA ALA A 189 -33.14 -0.97 -0.18
C ALA A 189 -34.09 -1.97 0.51
N LEU A 190 -33.58 -2.81 1.41
CA LEU A 190 -34.39 -3.74 2.20
C LEU A 190 -35.24 -2.99 3.24
N GLN A 191 -34.66 -2.02 3.95
CA GLN A 191 -35.39 -1.18 4.92
C GLN A 191 -36.52 -0.41 4.26
N ASN A 192 -36.29 0.17 3.08
CA ASN A 192 -37.31 0.88 2.30
C ASN A 192 -38.48 -0.02 1.87
N ARG A 193 -38.28 -1.35 1.85
CA ARG A 193 -39.32 -2.36 1.58
C ARG A 193 -39.97 -2.90 2.85
N GLY A 194 -39.70 -2.30 4.01
CA GLY A 194 -40.25 -2.70 5.30
C GLY A 194 -39.56 -3.92 5.93
N VAL A 195 -38.42 -4.36 5.39
CA VAL A 195 -37.63 -5.44 5.99
C VAL A 195 -36.84 -4.86 7.15
N THR A 196 -37.28 -5.14 8.37
CA THR A 196 -36.66 -4.64 9.62
C THR A 196 -35.65 -5.61 10.22
N SER A 197 -35.63 -6.87 9.75
CA SER A 197 -34.60 -7.84 10.14
C SER A 197 -34.29 -8.81 9.01
N VAL A 198 -33.01 -9.17 8.88
CA VAL A 198 -32.53 -10.24 8.01
C VAL A 198 -31.86 -11.26 8.91
N SER A 199 -32.51 -12.41 9.12
CA SER A 199 -31.90 -13.52 9.84
C SER A 199 -31.06 -14.34 8.88
N ALA A 200 -29.74 -14.32 9.04
CA ALA A 200 -28.89 -15.35 8.45
C ALA A 200 -29.06 -16.63 9.29
N ARG A 201 -29.54 -17.72 8.69
CA ARG A 201 -29.53 -19.03 9.36
C ARG A 201 -28.11 -19.56 9.41
N SER A 202 -27.38 -19.22 10.47
CA SER A 202 -26.29 -20.04 10.99
C SER A 202 -26.85 -20.98 12.05
N THR A 203 -26.45 -22.24 12.04
CA THR A 203 -26.93 -23.27 12.97
C THR A 203 -26.54 -22.94 14.41
N GLY A 204 -27.54 -22.63 15.24
CA GLY A 204 -27.49 -22.77 16.70
C GLY A 204 -27.19 -21.50 17.49
N ASP A 205 -28.25 -20.90 18.03
CA ASP A 205 -28.25 -20.10 19.28
C ASP A 205 -27.91 -18.59 19.24
N LEU A 206 -28.49 -17.85 18.28
CA LEU A 206 -28.48 -16.37 18.26
C LEU A 206 -29.80 -15.73 18.74
N ALA A 207 -30.72 -16.50 19.31
CA ALA A 207 -32.10 -16.06 19.60
C ALA A 207 -32.25 -15.11 20.81
N LYS A 208 -31.18 -14.48 21.30
CA LYS A 208 -31.22 -13.72 22.57
C LYS A 208 -30.66 -12.29 22.54
N GLN A 209 -30.29 -11.72 21.39
CA GLN A 209 -29.67 -10.37 21.39
C GLN A 209 -30.23 -9.42 20.31
N PRO A 210 -30.80 -8.26 20.69
CA PRO A 210 -31.13 -7.17 19.78
C PRO A 210 -29.87 -6.35 19.49
N GLY A 211 -28.96 -6.92 18.71
CA GLY A 211 -27.73 -6.29 18.18
C GLY A 211 -27.28 -6.90 16.84
N LEU A 212 -28.09 -7.80 16.31
CA LEU A 212 -27.73 -8.79 15.29
C LEU A 212 -27.22 -8.20 13.96
N LEU A 213 -27.56 -6.95 13.63
CA LEU A 213 -27.05 -6.25 12.45
C LEU A 213 -25.59 -5.79 12.61
N ALA A 214 -25.20 -5.35 13.82
CA ALA A 214 -23.82 -5.02 14.14
C ALA A 214 -22.97 -6.30 14.19
N ASP A 215 -23.55 -7.41 14.65
CA ASP A 215 -22.89 -8.72 14.72
C ASP A 215 -22.77 -9.43 13.36
N LEU A 216 -23.64 -9.10 12.39
CA LEU A 216 -23.62 -9.65 11.03
C LEU A 216 -22.66 -8.90 10.10
N LEU A 217 -22.29 -7.66 10.40
CA LEU A 217 -21.36 -6.86 9.60
C LEU A 217 -19.97 -7.54 9.46
N PRO A 218 -19.35 -8.04 10.55
CA PRO A 218 -18.12 -8.83 10.47
C PRO A 218 -18.29 -10.13 9.66
N THR A 219 -19.46 -10.76 9.73
CA THR A 219 -19.74 -12.02 9.01
C THR A 219 -19.92 -11.78 7.50
N LEU A 220 -20.58 -10.69 7.12
CA LEU A 220 -20.69 -10.25 5.73
C LEU A 220 -19.33 -9.80 5.18
N LEU A 221 -18.51 -9.12 5.99
CA LEU A 221 -17.13 -8.78 5.65
C LEU A 221 -16.26 -10.02 5.47
N ALA A 222 -16.38 -11.04 6.34
CA ALA A 222 -15.64 -12.30 6.23
C ALA A 222 -16.00 -13.12 4.97
N VAL A 223 -17.25 -13.08 4.53
CA VAL A 223 -17.69 -13.69 3.25
C VAL A 223 -17.14 -12.92 2.04
N VAL A 224 -16.90 -11.61 2.20
CA VAL A 224 -16.27 -10.75 1.17
C VAL A 224 -14.74 -10.93 1.15
N ASP A 225 -14.11 -11.21 2.30
CA ASP A 225 -12.66 -11.44 2.42
C ASP A 225 -12.20 -12.82 1.89
N ASN A 226 -13.10 -13.78 1.66
CA ASN A 226 -12.76 -15.12 1.14
C ASN A 226 -13.65 -15.58 -0.04
N PRO A 227 -13.53 -14.97 -1.24
CA PRO A 227 -14.44 -15.24 -2.36
C PRO A 227 -14.28 -16.62 -3.02
N TRP A 228 -13.32 -17.47 -2.61
CA TRP A 228 -12.96 -18.72 -3.31
C TRP A 228 -13.29 -20.02 -2.56
N GLU A 229 -13.72 -19.99 -1.29
CA GLU A 229 -14.06 -21.22 -0.53
C GLU A 229 -15.49 -21.74 -0.77
N SER A 230 -16.34 -21.01 -1.50
CA SER A 230 -17.72 -21.43 -1.79
C SER A 230 -17.89 -22.29 -3.05
N ARG A 231 -16.79 -22.86 -3.60
CA ARG A 231 -16.86 -23.95 -4.59
C ARG A 231 -16.39 -25.27 -4.02
N THR A 232 -17.16 -25.81 -3.07
CA THR A 232 -17.36 -27.27 -3.05
C THR A 232 -18.83 -27.58 -2.78
N PRO A 233 -19.56 -28.18 -3.75
CA PRO A 233 -20.51 -29.21 -3.41
C PRO A 233 -19.72 -30.50 -3.20
N ARG A 234 -19.71 -30.99 -1.96
CA ARG A 234 -19.28 -32.34 -1.62
C ARG A 234 -20.44 -33.31 -1.90
N ASP A 235 -20.11 -34.35 -2.64
CA ASP A 235 -20.73 -35.69 -2.77
C ASP A 235 -22.08 -35.89 -3.47
N GLY A 236 -22.05 -36.80 -4.46
CA GLY A 236 -22.98 -37.94 -4.46
C GLY A 236 -23.77 -38.22 -5.75
N LYS A 237 -23.11 -38.81 -6.76
CA LYS A 237 -23.50 -40.10 -7.38
C LYS A 237 -22.41 -40.62 -8.32
#